data_AF-A0A5S9Q719-F1
#
_entry.id   AF-A0A5S9Q719-F1
#
_cell.length_a   1.000
_cell.length_b   1.000
_cell.length_c   1.000
_cell.angle_alpha   90.00
_cell.angle_beta   90.00
_cell.angle_gamma   90.00
#
_symmetry.space_group_name_H-M   'P 1'
#
loop_
_entity.id
_entity.type
_entity.pdbx_description
1 polymer ?
#
loop_
_entity_poly.entity_id
_entity_poly.type
_entity_poly.pdbx_seq_one_letter_code
_entity_poly.pdbx_strand_id
1 'polypeptide(L)'
;MISEKDARVLKGLSDTRYNLVQGVFIGFMLFQLFSTFNNLSLAISYGEAMGLSFDQILAMWNAEPELRKLYKGYEVQSLYRLNMAILNFGVALVLAILSVTMNSVRTRNKRILFALEYCGAISKGENA
;
A
#
# COMPACT_ATOMS: atom_id res chain seq x y z
N MET A 1 -10.36 -8.80 -36.72
CA MET A 1 -10.56 -9.92 -35.80
C MET A 1 -9.43 -9.87 -34.78
N ILE A 2 -9.72 -9.84 -33.47
CA ILE A 2 -8.65 -9.75 -32.45
C ILE A 2 -8.00 -11.12 -32.27
N SER A 3 -6.75 -11.18 -31.80
CA SER A 3 -6.15 -12.48 -31.49
C SER A 3 -6.68 -13.05 -30.18
N GLU A 4 -6.70 -14.38 -30.04
CA GLU A 4 -7.02 -15.03 -28.76
C GLU A 4 -6.10 -14.57 -27.61
N LYS A 5 -4.86 -14.20 -27.93
CA LYS A 5 -3.89 -13.68 -26.96
C LYS A 5 -4.37 -12.35 -26.40
N ASP A 6 -4.88 -11.45 -27.25
CA ASP A 6 -5.42 -10.16 -26.84
C ASP A 6 -6.70 -10.33 -26.02
N ALA A 7 -7.56 -11.28 -26.41
CA ALA A 7 -8.76 -11.64 -25.65
C ALA A 7 -8.41 -12.16 -24.25
N ARG A 8 -7.38 -13.00 -24.12
CA ARG A 8 -6.91 -13.54 -22.83
C ARG A 8 -6.31 -12.45 -21.94
N VAL A 9 -5.53 -11.53 -22.49
CA VAL A 9 -4.97 -10.39 -21.73
C VAL A 9 -6.08 -9.48 -21.20
N LEU A 10 -7.10 -9.23 -22.01
CA LEU A 10 -8.26 -8.42 -21.62
C LEU A 10 -9.14 -9.13 -20.58
N LYS A 11 -9.36 -10.45 -20.72
CA LYS A 11 -10.07 -11.27 -19.71
C LYS A 11 -9.34 -11.27 -18.37
N GLY A 12 -8.02 -11.24 -18.38
CA GLY A 12 -7.20 -11.09 -17.18
C GLY A 12 -7.46 -12.20 -16.15
N LEU A 13 -7.47 -11.83 -14.87
CA LEU A 13 -7.81 -12.73 -13.76
C LEU A 13 -9.33 -12.89 -13.61
N SER A 14 -9.77 -14.12 -13.32
CA SER A 14 -11.17 -14.40 -12.96
C SER A 14 -11.63 -13.55 -11.77
N ASP A 15 -12.94 -13.28 -11.70
CA ASP A 15 -13.52 -12.42 -10.69
C ASP A 15 -13.24 -12.89 -9.26
N THR A 16 -13.28 -14.21 -9.02
CA THR A 16 -12.91 -14.82 -7.75
C THR A 16 -11.45 -14.58 -7.37
N ARG A 17 -10.51 -14.77 -8.30
CA ARG A 17 -9.07 -14.55 -8.04
C ARG A 17 -8.78 -13.09 -7.78
N TYR A 18 -9.43 -12.19 -8.51
CA TYR A 18 -9.29 -10.77 -8.30
C TYR A 18 -9.78 -10.33 -6.91
N ASN A 19 -10.97 -10.78 -6.51
CA ASN A 19 -11.53 -10.45 -5.19
C ASN A 19 -10.66 -11.01 -4.06
N LEU A 20 -10.10 -12.21 -4.24
CA LEU A 20 -9.15 -12.79 -3.28
C LEU A 20 -7.89 -11.93 -3.16
N VAL A 21 -7.27 -11.53 -4.28
CA VAL A 21 -6.08 -10.66 -4.27
C VAL A 21 -6.40 -9.31 -3.63
N GLN A 22 -7.53 -8.69 -3.96
CA GLN A 22 -7.94 -7.43 -3.34
C GLN A 22 -8.17 -7.57 -1.84
N GLY A 23 -8.80 -8.67 -1.39
CA GLY A 23 -8.98 -8.97 0.02
C GLY A 23 -7.65 -9.09 0.77
N VAL A 24 -6.67 -9.78 0.19
CA VAL A 24 -5.32 -9.89 0.76
C VAL A 24 -4.64 -8.52 0.81
N PHE A 25 -4.73 -7.72 -0.25
CA PHE A 25 -4.16 -6.37 -0.30
C PHE A 25 -4.73 -5.47 0.79
N ILE A 26 -6.06 -5.45 0.95
CA ILE A 26 -6.73 -4.66 1.98
C ILE A 26 -6.31 -5.15 3.37
N GLY A 27 -6.30 -6.46 3.60
CA GLY A 27 -5.87 -7.04 4.88
C GLY A 27 -4.43 -6.66 5.24
N PHE A 28 -3.50 -6.76 4.29
CA PHE A 28 -2.11 -6.34 4.48
C PHE A 28 -1.99 -4.84 4.73
N MET A 29 -2.73 -4.02 3.99
CA MET A 29 -2.72 -2.56 4.17
C MET A 29 -3.20 -2.16 5.56
N LEU A 30 -4.30 -2.76 6.04
CA LEU A 30 -4.80 -2.54 7.40
C LEU A 30 -3.78 -2.97 8.45
N PHE A 31 -3.11 -4.11 8.26
CA PHE A 31 -2.05 -4.56 9.15
C PHE A 31 -0.86 -3.58 9.17
N GLN A 32 -0.46 -3.03 8.02
CA GLN A 32 0.60 -2.03 7.94
C GLN A 32 0.20 -0.70 8.61
N LEU A 33 -1.05 -0.26 8.45
CA LEU A 33 -1.57 0.92 9.15
C LEU A 33 -1.62 0.71 10.67
N PHE A 34 -2.06 -0.47 11.12
CA PHE A 34 -2.01 -0.83 12.55
C PHE A 34 -0.58 -0.81 13.08
N SER A 35 0.35 -1.41 12.33
CA SER A 35 1.77 -1.43 12.71
C SER A 35 2.39 -0.03 12.70
N THR A 36 1.97 0.84 11.77
CA THR A 36 2.35 2.26 11.73
C THR A 36 1.90 2.96 13.00
N PHE A 37 0.62 2.84 13.34
CA PHE A 37 0.04 3.44 14.54
C PHE A 37 0.76 2.99 15.81
N ASN A 38 0.99 1.68 15.96
CA ASN A 38 1.68 1.13 17.13
C ASN A 38 3.12 1.67 17.26
N ASN A 39 3.86 1.71 16.15
CA ASN A 39 5.23 2.26 16.17
C ASN A 39 5.23 3.78 16.44
N LEU A 40 4.28 4.53 15.91
CA LEU A 40 4.16 5.96 16.19
C LEU A 40 3.84 6.23 17.66
N SER A 41 2.91 5.47 18.24
CA SER A 41 2.57 5.55 19.66
C SER A 41 3.78 5.26 20.55
N LEU A 42 4.54 4.20 20.25
CA LEU A 42 5.77 3.88 20.98
C LEU A 42 6.85 4.94 20.80
N ALA A 43 6.98 5.53 19.60
CA ALA A 43 7.92 6.61 19.36
C ALA A 43 7.64 7.81 20.27
N ILE A 44 6.36 8.19 20.38
CA ILE A 44 5.90 9.26 21.26
C ILE A 44 6.16 8.90 22.73
N SER A 45 5.75 7.71 23.19
CA SER A 45 5.95 7.30 24.59
C SER A 45 7.42 7.28 25.00
N TYR A 46 8.34 6.83 24.13
CA TYR A 46 9.77 6.88 24.42
C TYR A 46 10.34 8.30 24.41
N GLY A 47 9.81 9.19 23.55
CA GLY A 47 10.20 10.59 23.55
C GLY A 47 9.69 11.35 24.78
N GLU A 48 8.43 11.12 25.18
CA GLU A 48 7.84 11.69 26.38
C GLU A 48 8.58 11.25 27.65
N ALA A 49 9.07 10.01 27.70
CA ALA A 49 9.92 9.54 28.80
C ALA A 49 11.24 10.33 28.94
N MET A 50 11.66 11.02 27.87
CA MET A 50 12.82 11.94 27.85
C MET A 50 12.41 13.41 27.93
N GLY A 51 11.12 13.71 28.15
CA GLY A 51 10.59 15.07 28.16
C GLY A 51 10.53 15.74 26.78
N LEU A 52 10.60 14.96 25.70
CA LEU A 52 10.55 15.46 24.33
C LEU A 52 9.10 15.52 23.83
N SER A 53 8.75 16.62 23.16
CA SER A 53 7.51 16.72 22.40
C SER A 53 7.63 16.00 21.06
N PHE A 54 6.48 15.68 20.43
CA PHE A 54 6.48 15.07 19.09
C PHE A 54 7.24 15.91 18.05
N ASP A 55 7.10 17.24 18.09
CA ASP A 55 7.82 18.14 17.17
C ASP A 55 9.34 18.07 17.37
N GLN A 56 9.80 17.90 18.60
CA GLN A 56 11.23 17.72 18.90
C GLN A 56 11.73 16.37 18.40
N ILE A 57 10.94 15.30 18.56
CA ILE A 57 11.27 13.96 18.02
C ILE A 57 11.38 14.04 16.49
N LEU A 58 10.46 14.73 15.81
CA LEU A 58 10.51 14.95 14.37
C LEU A 58 11.74 15.77 13.95
N ALA A 59 12.08 16.82 14.70
CA ALA A 59 13.27 17.63 14.43
C ALA A 59 14.55 16.79 14.57
N MET A 60 14.65 15.96 15.61
CA MET A 60 15.75 15.03 15.81
C MET A 60 15.81 13.96 14.71
N TRP A 61 14.66 13.51 14.22
CA TRP A 61 14.57 12.60 13.09
C TRP A 61 15.01 13.24 11.76
N ASN A 62 14.91 14.55 11.62
CA ASN A 62 15.38 15.31 10.45
C ASN A 62 16.82 15.83 10.59
N ALA A 63 17.43 15.73 11.79
CA ALA A 63 18.77 16.22 12.04
C ALA A 63 19.82 15.50 11.18
N GLU A 64 20.99 16.13 11.01
CA GLU A 64 22.11 15.55 10.26
C GLU A 64 22.55 14.20 10.85
N PRO A 65 23.02 13.25 10.02
CA PRO A 65 23.41 11.92 10.48
C PRO A 65 24.47 11.92 11.59
N GLU A 66 25.34 12.93 11.62
CA GLU A 66 26.37 13.08 12.66
C GLU A 66 25.78 13.43 14.03
N LEU A 67 24.77 14.30 14.06
CA LEU A 67 24.04 14.65 15.28
C LEU A 67 23.24 13.46 15.82
N ARG A 68 22.75 12.58 14.93
CA ARG A 68 22.02 11.37 15.35
C ARG A 68 22.88 10.35 16.10
N LYS A 69 24.20 10.33 15.88
CA LYS A 69 25.14 9.46 16.59
C LYS A 69 25.34 9.85 18.06
N LEU A 70 24.94 11.07 18.43
CA LEU A 70 25.07 11.58 19.80
C LEU A 70 23.94 11.09 20.71
N TYR A 71 22.82 10.65 20.13
CA TYR A 71 21.67 10.16 20.91
C TYR A 71 21.99 8.81 21.55
N LYS A 72 21.64 8.64 22.83
CA LYS A 72 21.88 7.42 23.59
C LYS A 72 20.66 7.10 24.45
N GLY A 73 20.11 5.89 24.33
CA GLY A 73 19.00 5.43 25.18
C GLY A 73 17.64 5.54 24.49
N TYR A 74 16.66 6.14 25.17
CA TYR A 74 15.26 6.15 24.74
C TYR A 74 15.02 7.01 23.48
N GLU A 75 15.85 8.02 23.22
CA GLU A 75 15.81 8.83 22.01
C GLU A 75 16.10 7.97 20.77
N VAL A 76 17.07 7.05 20.88
CA VAL A 76 17.38 6.10 19.79
C VAL A 76 16.20 5.17 19.54
N GLN A 77 15.54 4.70 20.60
CA GLN A 77 14.35 3.86 20.48
C GLN A 77 13.17 4.63 19.88
N SER A 78 12.95 5.87 20.32
CA SER A 78 11.91 6.76 19.78
C SER A 78 12.10 6.99 18.28
N LEU A 79 13.31 7.38 17.87
CA LEU A 79 13.64 7.61 16.45
C LEU A 79 13.58 6.35 15.61
N TYR A 80 14.00 5.20 16.16
CA TYR A 80 13.87 3.91 15.48
C TYR A 80 12.40 3.55 15.25
N ARG A 81 11.55 3.72 16.26
CA ARG A 81 10.11 3.47 16.14
C ARG A 81 9.46 4.42 15.14
N LEU A 82 9.83 5.69 15.15
CA LEU A 82 9.35 6.67 14.18
C LEU A 82 9.74 6.27 12.74
N ASN A 83 10.99 5.82 12.52
CA ASN A 83 11.42 5.29 11.23
C ASN A 83 10.55 4.11 10.77
N MET A 84 10.31 3.14 11.66
CA MET A 84 9.46 1.98 11.34
C MET A 84 8.02 2.40 11.03
N ALA A 85 7.48 3.39 11.74
CA ALA A 85 6.16 3.93 11.44
C ALA A 85 6.10 4.53 10.03
N ILE A 86 7.09 5.35 9.66
CA ILE A 86 7.17 5.99 8.33
C ILE A 86 7.31 4.93 7.22
N LEU A 87 8.17 3.93 7.41
CA LEU A 87 8.33 2.84 6.44
C LEU A 87 7.04 2.05 6.25
N ASN A 88 6.39 1.66 7.34
CA ASN A 88 5.14 0.91 7.29
C ASN A 88 4.02 1.73 6.62
N PHE A 89 3.96 3.03 6.89
CA PHE A 89 3.02 3.93 6.23
C PHE A 89 3.29 4.01 4.72
N GLY A 90 4.57 4.14 4.33
CA GLY A 90 4.99 4.13 2.93
C GLY A 90 4.57 2.85 2.20
N VAL A 91 4.74 1.68 2.83
CA VAL A 91 4.27 0.40 2.29
C VAL A 91 2.75 0.37 2.15
N ALA A 92 2.01 0.83 3.15
CA ALA A 92 0.55 0.91 3.09
C ALA A 92 0.08 1.81 1.92
N LEU A 93 0.75 2.96 1.72
CA LEU A 93 0.45 3.88 0.62
C LEU A 93 0.70 3.24 -0.75
N VAL A 94 1.82 2.55 -0.93
CA VAL A 94 2.12 1.83 -2.18
C VAL A 94 1.07 0.75 -2.45
N LEU A 95 0.66 -0.01 -1.43
CA LEU A 95 -0.41 -1.00 -1.55
C LEU A 95 -1.75 -0.35 -1.94
N ALA A 96 -2.07 0.82 -1.38
CA ALA A 96 -3.29 1.56 -1.73
C ALA A 96 -3.28 2.00 -3.19
N ILE A 97 -2.17 2.57 -3.66
CA ILE A 97 -1.99 2.97 -5.06
C ILE A 97 -2.17 1.76 -5.97
N LEU A 98 -1.49 0.64 -5.67
CA LEU A 98 -1.58 -0.59 -6.45
C LEU A 98 -3.02 -1.14 -6.51
N SER A 99 -3.72 -1.18 -5.39
CA SER A 99 -5.12 -1.64 -5.33
C SER A 99 -6.03 -0.77 -6.21
N VAL A 100 -5.88 0.55 -6.15
CA VAL A 100 -6.62 1.51 -6.98
C VAL A 100 -6.28 1.34 -8.46
N THR A 101 -5.00 1.20 -8.81
CA THR A 101 -4.55 0.98 -10.18
C THR A 101 -5.12 -0.33 -10.73
N MET A 102 -5.10 -1.42 -9.96
CA MET A 102 -5.68 -2.71 -10.36
C MET A 102 -7.19 -2.61 -10.62
N ASN A 103 -7.93 -1.90 -9.76
CA ASN A 103 -9.37 -1.64 -9.95
C ASN A 103 -9.64 -0.85 -11.25
N SER A 104 -8.84 0.18 -11.51
CA SER A 104 -8.96 1.00 -12.72
C SER A 104 -8.70 0.19 -13.99
N VAL A 105 -7.59 -0.56 -14.02
CA VAL A 105 -7.22 -1.42 -15.16
C VAL A 105 -8.29 -2.49 -15.42
N ARG A 106 -8.78 -3.16 -14.39
CA ARG A 106 -9.85 -4.16 -14.51
C ARG A 106 -11.13 -3.57 -15.07
N THR A 107 -11.56 -2.40 -14.58
CA THR A 107 -12.77 -1.72 -15.08
C THR A 107 -12.63 -1.35 -16.55
N ARG A 108 -11.45 -0.83 -16.94
CA ARG A 108 -11.13 -0.52 -18.33
C ARG A 108 -11.19 -1.77 -19.21
N ASN A 109 -10.56 -2.87 -18.78
CA ASN A 109 -10.54 -4.12 -19.53
C ASN A 109 -11.94 -4.71 -19.69
N LYS A 110 -12.77 -4.70 -18.64
CA LYS A 110 -14.18 -5.13 -18.72
C LYS A 110 -14.99 -4.30 -19.74
N ARG A 111 -14.78 -2.97 -19.78
CA ARG A 111 -15.44 -2.11 -20.78
C ARG A 111 -15.00 -2.41 -22.21
N ILE A 112 -13.70 -2.66 -22.42
CA ILE A 112 -13.17 -3.01 -23.73
C ILE A 112 -13.71 -4.36 -24.20
N LEU A 113 -13.74 -5.36 -23.32
CA LEU A 113 -14.34 -6.67 -23.63
C LEU A 113 -15.81 -6.54 -24.03
N PHE A 114 -16.59 -5.80 -23.25
CA PHE A 114 -18.00 -5.57 -23.55
C PHE A 114 -18.21 -4.93 -24.93
N ALA A 115 -17.40 -3.93 -25.29
CA ALA A 115 -17.47 -3.31 -26.61
C ALA A 115 -17.10 -4.28 -27.74
N LEU A 116 -16.10 -5.14 -27.54
CA LEU A 116 -15.67 -6.14 -28.52
C LEU A 116 -16.71 -7.26 -28.70
N GLU A 117 -17.37 -7.68 -27.62
CA GLU A 117 -18.50 -8.60 -27.65
C GLU A 117 -19.73 -8.00 -28.36
N TYR A 118 -19.99 -6.70 -28.15
CA TYR A 118 -21.09 -6.01 -28.81
C TYR A 118 -20.89 -5.90 -30.33
N CYS A 119 -19.66 -5.63 -30.77
CA CYS A 119 -19.32 -5.52 -32.20
C CYS A 119 -19.11 -6.88 -32.90
N GLY A 120 -19.32 -8.01 -32.22
CA GLY A 120 -19.13 -9.36 -32.78
C GLY A 120 -17.67 -9.72 -33.06
N ALA A 121 -16.71 -8.95 -32.53
CA ALA A 121 -15.28 -9.21 -32.70
C ALA A 121 -14.78 -10.37 -31.83
N ILE A 122 -15.57 -10.76 -30.80
CA ILE A 122 -15.37 -11.89 -29.89
C ILE A 122 -16.74 -12.53 -29.65
N SER A 123 -16.82 -13.85 -29.49
CA SER A 123 -18.08 -14.52 -29.14
C SER A 123 -18.57 -14.07 -27.76
N LYS A 124 -19.87 -13.73 -27.67
CA LYS A 124 -20.53 -13.54 -26.37
C LYS A 124 -20.57 -14.86 -25.62
N GLY A 125 -19.91 -14.91 -24.47
CA GLY A 125 -20.04 -16.01 -23.50
C GLY A 125 -18.74 -16.80 -23.29
N GLU A 126 -18.20 -16.70 -22.08
CA GLU A 126 -18.30 -17.71 -21.03
C GLU A 126 -17.54 -17.16 -19.81
N ASN A 127 -18.16 -17.26 -18.63
CA ASN A 127 -17.76 -16.75 -17.31
C ASN A 127 -18.43 -15.42 -16.91
N ALA A 128 -19.73 -15.51 -16.66
CA ALA A 128 -20.31 -14.88 -15.47
C ALA A 128 -19.67 -15.48 -14.20
#